data_AF-A0A976M773-F1
#
_entry.id   AF-A0A976M773-F1
#
_cell.length_a   1.000
_cell.length_b   1.000
_cell.length_c   1.000
_cell.angle_alpha   90.00
_cell.angle_beta   90.00
_cell.angle_gamma   90.00
#
_symmetry.space_group_name_H-M   'P 1'
#
loop_
_entity.id
_entity.type
_entity.pdbx_description
1 polymer ?
#
loop_
_entity_poly.entity_id
_entity_poly.type
_entity_poly.pdbx_seq_one_letter_code
_entity_poly.pdbx_strand_id
1 'polypeptide(L)'
;MDETPVQIQTKTRLPRSQKKKLKRLQKRERRRLRRPEIRRKRKENLRNEREELLSSMTEEEKEEYILNLRKTNYEKSVKISKFLDESHENGLPICINCSFEDSMDAKEIRSLAKQISLCYNIIKKYMVPIKLILTSFSKVSSLYKDCELFGVHKWKVHFEEKCFWEVFDEKNTVVLSPDATEYLEDIEDDKVYVIGGLVDTNVKKVSRCYF
;
A
#
# COMPACT_ATOMS: atom_id res chain seq x y z
N MET A 1 28.85 27.55 -57.92
CA MET A 1 27.53 28.02 -57.48
C MET A 1 27.07 27.00 -56.46
N ASP A 2 26.99 27.46 -55.21
CA ASP A 2 26.85 26.67 -54.00
C ASP A 2 25.38 26.79 -53.56
N GLU A 3 24.61 25.71 -53.60
CA GLU A 3 23.26 25.67 -53.04
C GLU A 3 23.19 24.53 -52.03
N THR A 4 23.39 24.88 -50.76
CA THR A 4 23.02 24.01 -49.63
C THR A 4 21.56 24.31 -49.25
N PRO A 5 20.65 23.32 -49.27
CA PRO A 5 19.26 23.56 -48.91
C PRO A 5 19.11 23.70 -47.39
N VAL A 6 18.64 24.88 -46.96
CA VAL A 6 18.24 25.18 -45.58
C VAL A 6 17.03 24.31 -45.21
N GLN A 7 17.24 23.27 -44.41
CA GLN A 7 16.12 22.51 -43.83
C GLN A 7 15.47 23.31 -42.70
N ILE A 8 14.32 23.91 -43.03
CA ILE A 8 13.43 24.60 -42.10
C ILE A 8 12.87 23.58 -41.10
N GLN A 9 13.36 23.60 -39.86
CA GLN A 9 12.77 22.84 -38.76
C GLN A 9 11.39 23.41 -38.42
N THR A 10 10.34 22.81 -38.99
CA THR A 10 8.97 23.12 -38.62
C THR A 10 8.72 22.66 -37.17
N LYS A 11 8.58 23.61 -36.24
CA LYS A 11 8.18 23.35 -34.85
C LYS A 11 6.73 22.82 -34.83
N THR A 12 6.57 21.52 -34.97
CA THR A 12 5.28 20.83 -34.87
C THR A 12 4.70 21.04 -33.46
N ARG A 13 3.56 21.72 -33.37
CA ARG A 13 2.88 21.99 -32.09
C ARG A 13 2.27 20.69 -31.55
N LEU A 14 2.79 20.19 -30.43
CA LEU A 14 2.27 18.99 -29.76
C LEU A 14 0.77 19.10 -29.43
N PRO A 15 -0.04 18.04 -29.69
CA PRO A 15 -1.43 17.94 -29.27
C PRO A 15 -1.62 18.18 -27.76
N ARG A 16 -2.81 18.71 -27.37
CA ARG A 16 -3.13 19.02 -25.96
C ARG A 16 -2.95 17.80 -25.03
N SER A 17 -3.29 16.60 -25.49
CA SER A 17 -3.11 15.34 -24.75
C SER A 17 -1.63 15.03 -24.47
N GLN A 18 -0.77 15.21 -25.47
CA GLN A 18 0.68 15.00 -25.36
C GLN A 18 1.33 16.07 -24.47
N LYS A 19 0.93 17.34 -24.60
CA LYS A 19 1.36 18.42 -23.68
C LYS A 19 0.98 18.13 -22.23
N LYS A 20 -0.24 17.63 -21.99
CA LYS A 20 -0.72 17.23 -20.65
C LYS A 20 0.09 16.04 -20.10
N LYS A 21 0.40 15.04 -20.93
CA LYS A 21 1.26 13.89 -20.57
C LYS A 21 2.67 14.36 -20.20
N LEU A 22 3.27 15.22 -21.02
CA LEU A 22 4.61 15.78 -20.77
C LEU A 22 4.65 16.58 -19.46
N LYS A 23 3.68 17.47 -19.22
CA LYS A 23 3.58 18.23 -17.97
C LYS A 23 3.43 17.32 -16.75
N ARG A 24 2.66 16.21 -16.87
CA ARG A 24 2.53 15.20 -15.80
C ARG A 24 3.86 14.49 -15.53
N LEU A 25 4.60 14.11 -16.58
CA LEU A 25 5.92 13.48 -16.46
C LEU A 25 6.93 14.42 -15.80
N GLN A 26 7.05 15.66 -16.27
CA GLN A 26 7.92 16.69 -15.67
C GLN A 26 7.57 16.95 -14.19
N LYS A 27 6.27 17.02 -13.85
CA LYS A 27 5.83 17.16 -12.46
C LYS A 27 6.20 15.93 -11.61
N ARG A 28 6.07 14.72 -12.16
CA ARG A 28 6.45 13.46 -11.50
C ARG A 28 7.95 13.40 -11.26
N GLU A 29 8.75 13.81 -12.25
CA GLU A 29 10.20 13.85 -12.18
C GLU A 29 10.69 14.90 -11.18
N ARG A 30 10.18 16.14 -11.25
CA ARG A 30 10.49 17.19 -10.25
C ARG A 30 10.14 16.73 -8.83
N ARG A 31 9.00 16.04 -8.65
CA ARG A 31 8.64 15.44 -7.35
C ARG A 31 9.62 14.32 -6.96
N ARG A 32 10.05 13.47 -7.89
CA ARG A 32 11.02 12.40 -7.64
C ARG A 32 12.37 12.96 -7.19
N LEU A 33 12.87 14.01 -7.85
CA LEU A 33 14.13 14.68 -7.53
C LEU A 33 14.08 15.39 -6.17
N ARG A 34 12.95 16.01 -5.81
CA ARG A 34 12.80 16.72 -4.51
C ARG A 34 12.51 15.80 -3.32
N ARG A 35 12.04 14.57 -3.54
CA ARG A 35 11.67 13.63 -2.46
C ARG A 35 12.82 13.35 -1.48
N PRO A 36 14.06 13.05 -1.91
CA PRO A 36 15.18 12.81 -1.00
C PRO A 36 15.50 14.02 -0.13
N GLU A 37 15.56 15.21 -0.73
CA GLU A 37 15.86 16.46 -0.03
C GLU A 37 14.78 16.80 1.02
N ILE A 38 13.49 16.73 0.64
CA ILE A 38 12.37 16.94 1.57
C ILE A 38 12.42 15.94 2.73
N ARG A 39 12.72 14.66 2.45
CA ARG A 39 12.84 13.62 3.48
C ARG A 39 14.03 13.90 4.41
N ARG A 40 15.17 14.34 3.86
CA ARG A 40 16.35 14.70 4.65
C ARG A 40 16.06 15.88 5.57
N LYS A 41 15.52 16.98 5.03
CA LYS A 41 15.20 18.19 5.80
C LYS A 41 14.19 17.91 6.91
N ARG A 42 13.16 17.09 6.65
CA ARG A 42 12.21 16.67 7.70
C ARG A 42 12.88 15.86 8.81
N LYS A 43 13.81 14.96 8.48
CA LYS A 43 14.55 14.16 9.47
C LYS A 43 15.49 15.04 10.30
N GLU A 44 16.13 16.01 9.66
CA GLU A 44 17.01 16.99 10.30
C GLU A 44 16.23 17.89 11.26
N ASN A 45 15.10 18.47 10.83
CA ASN A 45 14.24 19.27 11.70
C ASN A 45 13.80 18.50 12.95
N LEU A 46 13.29 17.27 12.80
CA LEU A 46 12.88 16.43 13.93
C LEU A 46 14.04 16.08 14.88
N ARG A 47 15.27 15.99 14.35
CA ARG A 47 16.47 15.75 15.16
C ARG A 47 16.83 17.00 15.94
N ASN A 48 16.86 18.15 15.28
CA ASN A 48 17.17 19.44 15.90
C ASN A 48 16.13 19.79 16.99
N GLU A 49 14.84 19.62 16.71
CA GLU A 49 13.75 19.80 17.70
C GLU A 49 13.96 18.90 18.94
N ARG A 50 14.39 17.65 18.73
CA ARG A 50 14.67 16.72 19.83
C ARG A 50 15.94 17.11 20.60
N GLU A 51 16.99 17.53 19.91
CA GLU A 51 18.24 17.97 20.53
C GLU A 51 18.04 19.26 21.34
N GLU A 52 17.26 20.22 20.81
CA GLU A 52 16.89 21.45 21.50
C GLU A 52 16.06 21.15 22.76
N LEU A 53 15.03 20.30 22.66
CA LEU A 53 14.23 19.85 23.80
C LEU A 53 15.11 19.23 24.89
N LEU A 54 15.99 18.29 24.52
CA LEU A 54 16.89 17.64 25.47
C LEU A 54 17.91 18.63 26.06
N SER A 55 18.43 19.56 25.25
CA SER A 55 19.43 20.55 25.72
C SER A 55 18.88 21.52 26.77
N SER A 56 17.56 21.75 26.76
CA SER A 56 16.87 22.59 27.74
C SER A 56 16.63 21.91 29.09
N MET A 57 16.86 20.59 29.18
CA MET A 57 16.63 19.76 30.37
C MET A 57 17.95 19.50 31.13
N THR A 58 17.83 19.29 32.44
CA THR A 58 18.92 18.76 33.29
C THR A 58 19.26 17.31 32.93
N GLU A 59 20.40 16.79 33.41
CA GLU A 59 20.78 15.40 33.13
C GLU A 59 19.80 14.40 33.76
N GLU A 60 19.32 14.67 34.98
CA GLU A 60 18.30 13.84 35.63
C GLU A 60 16.99 13.82 34.84
N GLU A 61 16.53 14.97 34.36
CA GLU A 61 15.31 15.09 33.54
C GLU A 61 15.45 14.38 32.17
N LYS A 62 16.64 14.41 31.57
CA LYS A 62 16.92 13.68 30.31
C LYS A 62 16.81 12.17 30.51
N GLU A 63 17.41 11.64 31.58
CA GLU A 63 17.35 10.21 31.90
C GLU A 63 15.92 9.76 32.15
N GLU A 64 15.16 10.52 32.96
CA GLU A 64 13.75 10.25 33.22
C GLU A 64 12.92 10.30 31.93
N TYR A 65 13.12 11.31 31.07
CA TYR A 65 12.44 11.41 29.78
C TYR A 65 12.71 10.19 28.89
N ILE A 66 13.97 9.75 28.79
CA ILE A 66 14.34 8.57 27.99
C ILE A 66 13.70 7.29 28.57
N LEU A 67 13.70 7.15 29.89
CA LEU A 67 13.09 6.01 30.57
C LEU A 67 11.57 5.97 30.34
N ASN A 68 10.89 7.10 30.54
CA ASN A 68 9.46 7.25 30.31
C ASN A 68 9.10 7.01 28.83
N LEU A 69 9.92 7.48 27.89
CA LEU A 69 9.73 7.22 26.47
C LEU A 69 9.85 5.71 26.15
N ARG A 70 10.85 5.02 26.72
CA ARG A 70 11.02 3.57 26.55
C ARG A 70 9.82 2.81 27.12
N LYS A 71 9.40 3.15 28.34
CA LYS A 71 8.24 2.56 29.02
C LYS A 71 6.96 2.76 28.21
N THR A 72 6.67 4.00 27.82
CA THR A 72 5.48 4.34 27.02
C THR A 72 5.48 3.61 25.68
N ASN A 73 6.62 3.50 25.01
CA ASN A 73 6.73 2.78 23.74
C ASN A 73 6.55 1.27 23.90
N TYR A 74 7.08 0.69 24.99
CA TYR A 74 6.87 -0.71 25.31
C TYR A 74 5.40 -1.00 25.60
N GLU A 75 4.75 -0.22 26.46
CA GLU A 75 3.33 -0.34 26.78
C GLU A 75 2.45 -0.23 25.52
N LYS A 76 2.74 0.76 24.65
CA LYS A 76 2.09 0.86 23.35
C LYS A 76 2.28 -0.40 22.54
N SER A 77 3.51 -0.91 22.41
CA SER A 77 3.81 -2.13 21.64
C SER A 77 3.05 -3.35 22.16
N VAL A 78 2.99 -3.53 23.48
CA VAL A 78 2.23 -4.62 24.12
C VAL A 78 0.74 -4.47 23.82
N LYS A 79 0.20 -3.26 23.95
CA LYS A 79 -1.21 -2.96 23.62
C LYS A 79 -1.53 -3.30 22.16
N ILE A 80 -0.67 -2.90 21.23
CA ILE A 80 -0.85 -3.20 19.80
C ILE A 80 -0.78 -4.72 19.57
N SER A 81 0.20 -5.41 20.17
CA SER A 81 0.35 -6.85 20.00
C SER A 81 -0.91 -7.59 20.47
N LYS A 82 -1.38 -7.28 21.68
CA LYS A 82 -2.58 -7.90 22.25
C LYS A 82 -3.81 -7.64 21.36
N PHE A 83 -3.96 -6.41 20.89
CA PHE A 83 -5.05 -6.04 19.99
C PHE A 83 -5.01 -6.83 18.67
N LEU A 84 -3.82 -7.01 18.10
CA LEU A 84 -3.66 -7.78 16.85
C LEU A 84 -3.93 -9.27 17.08
N ASP A 85 -3.51 -9.84 18.21
CA ASP A 85 -3.81 -11.23 18.57
C ASP A 85 -5.34 -11.43 18.74
N GLU A 86 -6.04 -10.48 19.36
CA GLU A 86 -7.50 -10.52 19.49
C GLU A 86 -8.23 -10.35 18.15
N SER A 87 -7.78 -9.41 17.32
CA SER A 87 -8.35 -9.17 15.99
C SER A 87 -8.09 -10.34 15.03
N HIS A 88 -6.97 -11.04 15.20
CA HIS A 88 -6.65 -12.23 14.41
C HIS A 88 -7.65 -13.36 14.61
N GLU A 89 -8.17 -13.52 15.83
CA GLU A 89 -9.16 -14.56 16.13
C GLU A 89 -10.59 -14.10 15.90
N ASN A 90 -10.95 -12.92 16.44
CA ASN A 90 -12.33 -12.47 16.58
C ASN A 90 -12.67 -11.22 15.75
N GLY A 91 -11.74 -10.70 14.95
CA GLY A 91 -12.00 -9.53 14.11
C GLY A 91 -12.93 -9.84 12.94
N LEU A 92 -13.52 -8.79 12.36
CA LEU A 92 -14.31 -8.88 11.14
C LEU A 92 -13.46 -9.50 10.01
N PRO A 93 -13.87 -10.62 9.41
CA PRO A 93 -13.07 -11.33 8.42
C PRO A 93 -13.10 -10.60 7.08
N ILE A 94 -11.93 -10.09 6.70
CA ILE A 94 -11.70 -9.49 5.38
C ILE A 94 -10.64 -10.32 4.66
N CYS A 95 -11.04 -10.87 3.52
CA CYS A 95 -10.20 -11.69 2.66
C CYS A 95 -9.69 -10.88 1.47
N ILE A 96 -8.39 -10.96 1.19
CA ILE A 96 -7.81 -10.48 -0.06
C ILE A 96 -7.51 -11.68 -0.95
N ASN A 97 -8.25 -11.79 -2.06
CA ASN A 97 -8.08 -12.86 -3.03
C ASN A 97 -6.85 -12.60 -3.92
N CYS A 98 -5.76 -13.35 -3.71
CA CYS A 98 -4.52 -13.20 -4.47
C CYS A 98 -4.44 -14.10 -5.72
N SER A 99 -5.55 -14.70 -6.17
CA SER A 99 -5.57 -15.64 -7.31
C SER A 99 -5.18 -15.03 -8.67
N PHE A 100 -5.00 -13.71 -8.75
CA PHE A 100 -4.70 -12.98 -9.98
C PHE A 100 -3.21 -12.71 -10.20
N GLU A 101 -2.32 -13.33 -9.44
CA GLU A 101 -0.88 -13.10 -9.51
C GLU A 101 -0.33 -13.21 -10.95
N ASP A 102 -0.75 -14.25 -11.69
CA ASP A 102 -0.30 -14.49 -13.07
C ASP A 102 -0.78 -13.43 -14.08
N SER A 103 -1.78 -12.62 -13.70
CA SER A 103 -2.32 -11.55 -14.55
C SER A 103 -1.60 -10.21 -14.37
N MET A 104 -0.66 -10.11 -13.41
CA MET A 104 0.04 -8.87 -13.06
C MET A 104 1.51 -8.90 -13.47
N ASP A 105 2.04 -7.75 -13.89
CA ASP A 105 3.48 -7.60 -14.05
C ASP A 105 4.21 -7.47 -12.71
N ALA A 106 5.54 -7.61 -12.70
CA ALA A 106 6.33 -7.49 -11.47
C ALA A 106 6.19 -6.13 -10.75
N LYS A 107 5.80 -5.06 -11.46
CA LYS A 107 5.57 -3.75 -10.82
C LYS A 107 4.20 -3.70 -10.14
N GLU A 108 3.21 -4.34 -10.75
CA GLU A 108 1.85 -4.52 -10.25
C GLU A 108 1.84 -5.43 -9.03
N ILE A 109 2.55 -6.57 -9.07
CA ILE A 109 2.76 -7.46 -7.91
C ILE A 109 3.39 -6.67 -6.74
N ARG A 110 4.45 -5.91 -6.98
CA ARG A 110 5.06 -5.04 -5.95
C ARG A 110 4.10 -3.97 -5.44
N SER A 111 3.24 -3.46 -6.32
CA SER A 111 2.19 -2.50 -5.94
C SER A 111 1.16 -3.14 -5.03
N LEU A 112 0.74 -4.38 -5.34
CA LEU A 112 -0.18 -5.15 -4.51
C LEU A 112 0.43 -5.47 -3.14
N ALA A 113 1.65 -6.00 -3.09
CA ALA A 113 2.37 -6.27 -1.84
C ALA A 113 2.41 -5.03 -0.93
N LYS A 114 2.68 -3.86 -1.53
CA LYS A 114 2.64 -2.59 -0.82
C LYS A 114 1.24 -2.24 -0.32
N GLN A 115 0.18 -2.47 -1.11
CA GLN A 115 -1.20 -2.21 -0.70
C GLN A 115 -1.61 -3.11 0.47
N ILE A 116 -1.30 -4.41 0.42
CA ILE A 116 -1.53 -5.35 1.53
C ILE A 116 -0.80 -4.86 2.80
N SER A 117 0.47 -4.45 2.66
CA SER A 117 1.22 -3.86 3.78
C SER A 117 0.56 -2.60 4.35
N LEU A 118 0.01 -1.74 3.49
CA LEU A 118 -0.70 -0.54 3.93
C LEU A 118 -1.98 -0.92 4.69
N CYS A 119 -2.75 -1.91 4.22
CA CYS A 119 -3.93 -2.41 4.93
C CYS A 119 -3.57 -2.89 6.34
N TYR A 120 -2.57 -3.76 6.47
CA TYR A 120 -2.10 -4.24 7.78
C TYR A 120 -1.62 -3.10 8.68
N ASN A 121 -0.90 -2.12 8.13
CA ASN A 121 -0.45 -0.96 8.90
C ASN A 121 -1.61 -0.05 9.34
N ILE A 122 -2.68 0.07 8.56
CA ILE A 122 -3.89 0.83 8.91
C ILE A 122 -4.62 0.13 10.07
N ILE A 123 -4.81 -1.20 9.99
CA ILE A 123 -5.36 -2.04 11.07
C ILE A 123 -4.58 -1.78 12.37
N LYS A 124 -3.25 -1.91 12.30
CA LYS A 124 -2.34 -1.71 13.43
C LYS A 124 -2.38 -0.29 13.98
N LYS A 125 -2.44 0.73 13.12
CA LYS A 125 -2.34 2.14 13.52
C LYS A 125 -3.62 2.65 14.16
N TYR A 126 -4.77 2.27 13.60
CA TYR A 126 -6.06 2.75 14.06
C TYR A 126 -6.79 1.75 14.96
N MET A 127 -6.18 0.59 15.23
CA MET A 127 -6.75 -0.46 16.08
C MET A 127 -8.15 -0.86 15.61
N VAL A 128 -8.28 -1.16 14.31
CA VAL A 128 -9.55 -1.61 13.71
C VAL A 128 -9.62 -3.13 13.80
N PRO A 129 -10.68 -3.73 14.38
CA PRO A 129 -10.72 -5.15 14.70
C PRO A 129 -11.01 -5.99 13.46
N ILE A 130 -10.02 -6.12 12.58
CA ILE A 130 -10.12 -6.86 11.31
C ILE A 130 -9.27 -8.12 11.39
N LYS A 131 -9.91 -9.24 11.06
CA LYS A 131 -9.24 -10.52 10.78
C LYS A 131 -8.86 -10.54 9.30
N LEU A 132 -7.62 -10.17 9.02
CA LEU A 132 -7.11 -10.16 7.65
C LEU A 132 -6.75 -11.58 7.20
N ILE A 133 -7.26 -11.98 6.04
CA ILE A 133 -7.03 -13.30 5.44
C ILE A 133 -6.50 -13.09 4.01
N LEU A 134 -5.45 -13.81 3.63
CA LEU A 134 -4.92 -13.83 2.26
C LEU A 134 -5.12 -15.22 1.68
N THR A 135 -5.96 -15.33 0.65
CA THR A 135 -6.21 -16.60 -0.07
C THR A 135 -5.43 -16.66 -1.37
N SER A 136 -5.25 -17.87 -1.90
CA SER A 136 -4.39 -18.15 -3.06
C SER A 136 -2.98 -17.58 -2.87
N PHE A 137 -2.47 -17.65 -1.64
CA PHE A 137 -1.25 -16.99 -1.23
C PHE A 137 -0.26 -17.99 -0.66
N SER A 138 0.62 -18.52 -1.53
CA SER A 138 1.68 -19.44 -1.13
C SER A 138 2.97 -18.71 -0.77
N LYS A 139 3.76 -19.27 0.15
CA LYS A 139 5.08 -18.74 0.55
C LYS A 139 6.11 -18.75 -0.58
N VAL A 140 5.87 -19.51 -1.64
CA VAL A 140 6.78 -19.61 -2.80
C VAL A 140 6.46 -18.55 -3.87
N SER A 141 5.29 -17.91 -3.80
CA SER A 141 4.82 -16.91 -4.75
C SER A 141 5.75 -15.70 -4.89
N SER A 142 5.69 -15.04 -6.05
CA SER A 142 6.39 -13.77 -6.27
C SER A 142 5.79 -12.68 -5.37
N LEU A 143 4.48 -12.72 -5.14
CA LEU A 143 3.80 -11.80 -4.23
C LEU A 143 4.29 -11.95 -2.78
N TYR A 144 4.48 -13.18 -2.28
CA TYR A 144 5.05 -13.41 -0.94
C TYR A 144 6.45 -12.79 -0.81
N LYS A 145 7.32 -13.01 -1.79
CA LYS A 145 8.69 -12.46 -1.81
C LYS A 145 8.70 -10.92 -1.75
N ASP A 146 7.82 -10.25 -2.50
CA ASP A 146 7.69 -8.80 -2.42
C ASP A 146 7.08 -8.35 -1.07
N CYS A 147 6.18 -9.15 -0.47
CA CYS A 147 5.63 -8.94 0.88
C CYS A 147 6.68 -9.13 2.00
N GLU A 148 7.69 -10.00 1.81
CA GLU A 148 8.80 -10.17 2.76
C GLU A 148 9.61 -8.88 2.96
N LEU A 149 9.72 -8.04 1.93
CA LEU A 149 10.33 -6.71 2.03
C LEU A 149 9.63 -5.81 3.05
N PHE A 150 8.37 -6.10 3.37
CA PHE A 150 7.56 -5.39 4.37
C PHE A 150 7.42 -6.16 5.70
N GLY A 151 8.10 -7.31 5.82
CA GLY A 151 8.10 -8.11 7.04
C GLY A 151 6.83 -8.94 7.26
N VAL A 152 6.20 -9.42 6.18
CA VAL A 152 4.96 -10.23 6.22
C VAL A 152 5.04 -11.43 7.18
N HIS A 153 6.23 -12.03 7.34
CA HIS A 153 6.49 -13.13 8.26
C HIS A 153 6.22 -12.81 9.75
N LYS A 154 6.11 -11.52 10.12
CA LYS A 154 5.77 -11.08 11.50
C LYS A 154 4.31 -10.67 11.64
N TRP A 155 3.53 -10.68 10.57
CA TRP A 155 2.16 -10.19 10.61
C TRP A 155 1.24 -11.24 11.23
N LYS A 156 0.26 -10.77 12.01
CA LYS A 156 -0.82 -11.59 12.55
C LYS A 156 -1.93 -11.62 11.53
N VAL A 157 -1.81 -12.51 10.54
CA VAL A 157 -2.67 -12.63 9.35
C VAL A 157 -2.81 -14.11 9.03
N HIS A 158 -3.99 -14.50 8.55
CA HIS A 158 -4.24 -15.86 8.07
C HIS A 158 -3.77 -16.00 6.62
N PHE A 159 -3.00 -17.05 6.34
CA PHE A 159 -2.50 -17.35 5.00
C PHE A 159 -3.11 -18.67 4.53
N GLU A 160 -3.80 -18.63 3.41
CA GLU A 160 -4.41 -19.80 2.78
C GLU A 160 -3.88 -19.96 1.36
N GLU A 161 -3.41 -21.16 1.03
CA GLU A 161 -2.94 -21.47 -0.33
C GLU A 161 -4.10 -21.73 -1.30
N LYS A 162 -5.25 -22.14 -0.76
CA LYS A 162 -6.48 -22.38 -1.52
C LYS A 162 -7.20 -21.09 -1.86
N CYS A 163 -8.07 -21.15 -2.88
CA CYS A 163 -8.93 -20.03 -3.25
C CYS A 163 -10.06 -19.82 -2.25
N PHE A 164 -10.58 -18.59 -2.16
CA PHE A 164 -11.58 -18.24 -1.13
C PHE A 164 -12.87 -19.08 -1.22
N TRP A 165 -13.30 -19.47 -2.43
CA TRP A 165 -14.48 -20.30 -2.65
C TRP A 165 -14.30 -21.77 -2.22
N GLU A 166 -13.07 -22.20 -1.93
CA GLU A 166 -12.79 -23.53 -1.35
C GLU A 166 -12.63 -23.48 0.17
N VAL A 167 -12.46 -22.29 0.73
CA VAL A 167 -12.17 -22.05 2.16
C VAL A 167 -13.42 -21.62 2.91
N PHE A 168 -14.25 -20.78 2.31
CA PHE A 168 -15.44 -20.20 2.94
C PHE A 168 -16.73 -20.78 2.35
N ASP A 169 -17.78 -20.80 3.16
CA ASP A 169 -19.13 -21.13 2.68
C ASP A 169 -19.67 -19.99 1.79
N GLU A 170 -20.26 -20.36 0.66
CA GLU A 170 -20.79 -19.43 -0.33
C GLU A 170 -21.84 -18.48 0.29
N LYS A 171 -22.68 -19.02 1.18
CA LYS A 171 -23.75 -18.26 1.85
C LYS A 171 -23.25 -17.14 2.75
N ASN A 172 -22.05 -17.31 3.31
CA ASN A 172 -21.46 -16.38 4.26
C ASN A 172 -20.34 -15.54 3.59
N THR A 173 -20.23 -15.57 2.27
CA THR A 173 -19.16 -14.88 1.53
C THR A 173 -19.74 -13.76 0.67
N VAL A 174 -19.21 -12.55 0.84
CA VAL A 174 -19.59 -11.37 0.06
C VAL A 174 -18.41 -10.90 -0.76
N VAL A 175 -18.50 -10.96 -2.09
CA VAL A 175 -17.44 -10.49 -3.00
C VAL A 175 -17.65 -9.01 -3.33
N LEU A 176 -16.69 -8.18 -2.96
CA LEU A 176 -16.71 -6.75 -3.24
C LEU A 176 -16.16 -6.48 -4.64
N SER A 177 -17.06 -6.12 -5.55
CA SER A 177 -16.73 -5.79 -6.94
C SER A 177 -17.35 -4.45 -7.35
N PRO A 178 -16.64 -3.60 -8.11
CA PRO A 178 -17.22 -2.38 -8.66
C PRO A 178 -18.33 -2.65 -9.69
N ASP A 179 -18.34 -3.85 -10.29
CA ASP A 179 -19.33 -4.27 -11.28
C ASP A 179 -20.53 -5.00 -10.65
N ALA A 180 -20.60 -5.07 -9.32
CA ALA A 180 -21.73 -5.66 -8.61
C ALA A 180 -23.02 -4.84 -8.88
N THR A 181 -24.13 -5.54 -9.11
CA THR A 181 -25.45 -4.91 -9.30
C THR A 181 -26.07 -4.45 -8.00
N GLU A 182 -25.69 -5.06 -6.89
CA GLU A 182 -26.21 -4.79 -5.55
C GLU A 182 -25.25 -3.89 -4.78
N TYR A 183 -25.82 -3.01 -3.96
CA TYR A 183 -25.05 -2.14 -3.07
C TYR A 183 -24.87 -2.81 -1.72
N LEU A 184 -23.67 -2.65 -1.15
CA LEU A 184 -23.44 -3.01 0.24
C LEU A 184 -23.92 -1.88 1.13
N GLU A 185 -25.05 -2.08 1.80
CA GLU A 185 -25.66 -1.08 2.69
C GLU A 185 -25.07 -1.17 4.11
N ASP A 186 -24.97 -2.39 4.65
CA ASP A 186 -24.50 -2.66 6.00
C ASP A 186 -23.45 -3.78 6.05
N ILE A 187 -22.72 -3.85 7.16
CA ILE A 187 -21.73 -4.89 7.45
C ILE A 187 -22.30 -5.85 8.48
N GLU A 188 -22.23 -7.15 8.20
CA GLU A 188 -22.70 -8.25 9.03
C GLU A 188 -21.50 -9.02 9.60
N ASP A 189 -21.55 -9.32 10.91
CA ASP A 189 -20.42 -9.91 11.63
C ASP A 189 -20.17 -11.40 11.32
N ASP A 190 -21.15 -12.09 10.75
CA ASP A 190 -21.09 -13.51 10.38
C ASP A 190 -20.63 -13.75 8.93
N LYS A 191 -20.37 -12.68 8.18
CA LYS A 191 -19.94 -12.73 6.77
C LYS A 191 -18.46 -12.45 6.58
N VAL A 192 -17.88 -13.08 5.56
CA VAL A 192 -16.53 -12.84 5.07
C VAL A 192 -16.57 -11.93 3.84
N TYR A 193 -15.87 -10.81 3.91
CA TYR A 193 -15.81 -9.84 2.82
C TYR A 193 -14.56 -10.03 1.98
N VAL A 194 -14.74 -10.37 0.70
CA VAL A 194 -13.65 -10.69 -0.23
C VAL A 194 -13.36 -9.49 -1.13
N ILE A 195 -12.10 -9.06 -1.15
CA ILE A 195 -11.56 -8.02 -2.03
C ILE A 195 -10.64 -8.69 -3.05
N GLY A 196 -10.79 -8.35 -4.33
CA GLY A 196 -9.86 -8.78 -5.37
C GLY A 196 -8.47 -8.19 -5.16
N GLY A 197 -7.46 -9.03 -4.91
CA GLY A 197 -6.05 -8.66 -4.84
C GLY A 197 -5.47 -8.46 -6.24
N LEU A 198 -5.94 -7.43 -6.95
CA LEU A 198 -5.55 -7.13 -8.32
C LEU A 198 -5.11 -5.67 -8.43
N VAL A 199 -4.03 -5.43 -9.18
CA VAL A 199 -3.58 -4.10 -9.55
C VAL A 199 -3.48 -4.02 -11.06
N ASP A 200 -4.49 -3.39 -11.68
CA ASP A 200 -4.45 -3.08 -13.10
C ASP A 200 -3.98 -1.63 -13.29
N THR A 201 -2.74 -1.46 -13.75
CA THR A 201 -2.22 -0.13 -14.12
C THR A 201 -2.36 0.17 -15.61
N ASN A 202 -2.87 -0.78 -16.38
CA ASN A 202 -3.08 -0.65 -17.80
C ASN A 202 -4.50 -0.14 -18.09
N VAL A 203 -4.61 1.17 -18.28
CA VAL A 203 -5.62 1.68 -19.21
C VAL A 203 -5.18 1.23 -20.61
N LYS A 204 -5.45 -0.04 -20.98
CA LYS A 204 -5.57 -0.40 -22.39
C LYS A 204 -6.78 0.38 -22.88
N LYS A 205 -6.53 1.60 -23.38
CA LYS A 205 -7.49 2.26 -24.25
C LYS A 205 -7.73 1.27 -25.38
N VAL A 206 -8.88 0.61 -25.36
CA VAL A 206 -9.41 -0.11 -26.51
C VAL A 206 -9.42 0.91 -27.63
N SER A 207 -8.40 0.83 -28.48
CA SER A 207 -8.35 1.60 -29.70
C SER A 207 -9.37 0.89 -30.57
N ARG A 208 -10.54 1.51 -30.74
CA ARG A 208 -11.63 1.05 -31.61
C ARG A 208 -11.05 0.30 -32.81
N CYS A 209 -11.28 -1.01 -32.88
CA CYS A 209 -11.31 -1.68 -34.17
C CYS A 209 -12.50 -1.08 -34.91
N TYR A 210 -12.22 -0.27 -35.92
CA TYR A 210 -13.21 0.01 -36.94
C TYR A 210 -13.29 -1.25 -37.80
N PHE A 211 -14.51 -1.79 -37.93
CA PHE A 211 -14.86 -2.72 -39.01
C PHE A 211 -14.72 -2.01 -40.36
#